data_AF-A0A820JIT7-F1
#
_entry.id   AF-A0A820JIT7-F1
#
_cell.length_a   1.000
_cell.length_b   1.000
_cell.length_c   1.000
_cell.angle_alpha   90.00
_cell.angle_beta   90.00
_cell.angle_gamma   90.00
#
_symmetry.space_group_name_H-M   'P 1'
#
loop_
_entity.id
_entity.type
_entity.pdbx_description
1 polymer ?
#
loop_
_entity_poly.entity_id
_entity_poly.type
_entity_poly.pdbx_seq_one_letter_code
_entity_poly.pdbx_strand_id
1 'polypeptide(L)'
;VKAYVGEINLLIPWTSLLRDNSLLDIKDLEITIRPKQTNDQNATDASFELSSMFNSMNTSMLIAQECLKNETEEDTTYQGLETFAATIDSILARVKVTLIDTVIRLEHLIDNNDHGVALEIRIKK
;
A
#
# COMPACT_ATOMS: atom_id res chain seq x y z
N VAL A 1 0.42 7.61 -10.23
CA VAL A 1 -0.37 7.98 -9.03
C VAL A 1 0.39 9.07 -8.28
N LYS A 2 -0.31 10.08 -7.74
CA LYS A 2 0.26 11.06 -6.79
C LYS A 2 -0.42 10.83 -5.44
N ALA A 3 0.34 10.90 -4.36
CA ALA A 3 -0.21 10.75 -3.02
C ALA A 3 0.45 11.74 -2.07
N TYR A 4 -0.34 12.27 -1.14
CA TYR A 4 0.09 13.12 -0.05
C TYR A 4 -0.59 12.65 1.23
N VAL A 5 0.14 12.74 2.34
CA VAL A 5 -0.38 12.45 3.66
C VAL A 5 0.06 13.57 4.58
N GLY A 6 -0.89 14.23 5.25
CA GLY A 6 -0.59 15.28 6.20
C GLY A 6 -0.06 14.76 7.52
N GLU A 7 -0.80 13.85 8.15
CA GLU A 7 -0.45 13.30 9.46
C GLU A 7 -0.67 11.79 9.52
N ILE A 8 0.30 11.07 10.10
CA ILE A 8 0.22 9.63 10.38
C ILE A 8 0.46 9.44 11.87
N ASN A 9 -0.52 8.87 12.57
CA ASN A 9 -0.38 8.46 13.97
C ASN A 9 -0.56 6.96 14.08
N LEU A 10 0.39 6.32 14.76
CA LEU A 10 0.39 4.88 14.97
C LEU A 10 0.46 4.57 16.46
N LEU A 11 -0.50 3.80 16.95
CA LEU A 11 -0.53 3.27 18.30
C LEU A 11 -0.31 1.76 18.25
N ILE A 12 0.79 1.31 18.87
CA ILE A 12 1.17 -0.10 18.94
C ILE A 12 0.95 -0.61 20.36
N PRO A 13 0.13 -1.66 20.56
CA PRO A 13 -0.10 -2.25 21.87
C PRO A 13 1.03 -3.21 22.24
N TRP A 14 2.21 -2.70 22.59
CA TRP A 14 3.42 -3.52 22.82
C TRP A 14 3.24 -4.65 23.83
N THR A 15 2.43 -4.44 24.87
CA THR A 15 2.18 -5.43 25.94
C THR A 15 1.24 -6.55 25.51
N SER A 16 0.45 -6.33 24.46
CA SER A 16 -0.56 -7.26 23.95
C SER A 16 -0.48 -7.40 22.43
N LEU A 17 0.73 -7.25 21.87
CA LEU A 17 1.00 -7.14 20.42
C LEU A 17 0.47 -8.33 19.60
N LEU A 18 0.47 -9.52 20.19
CA LEU A 18 -0.03 -10.75 19.54
C LEU A 18 -1.55 -10.91 19.62
N ARG A 19 -2.24 -10.05 20.38
CA ARG A 19 -3.66 -10.20 20.71
C ARG A 19 -4.50 -9.00 20.27
N ASP A 20 -4.03 -7.79 20.54
CA ASP A 20 -4.75 -6.56 20.27
C ASP A 20 -4.39 -6.00 18.88
N ASN A 21 -5.20 -5.05 18.40
CA ASN A 21 -4.98 -4.40 17.11
C ASN A 21 -4.09 -3.17 17.28
N SER A 22 -3.18 -2.97 16.33
CA SER A 22 -2.52 -1.66 16.16
C SER A 22 -3.50 -0.69 15.53
N LEU A 23 -3.50 0.56 15.98
CA LEU A 23 -4.39 1.61 15.48
C LEU A 23 -3.59 2.61 14.65
N LEU A 24 -4.01 2.84 13.41
CA LEU A 24 -3.38 3.75 12.48
C LEU A 24 -4.38 4.85 12.10
N ASP A 25 -4.13 6.08 12.55
CA ASP A 25 -4.93 7.23 12.15
C ASP A 25 -4.18 8.01 11.07
N ILE A 26 -4.83 8.21 9.93
CA ILE A 26 -4.31 8.97 8.79
C ILE A 26 -5.19 10.20 8.61
N LYS A 27 -4.59 11.39 8.67
CA LYS A 27 -5.27 12.66 8.42
C LYS A 27 -4.74 13.33 7.15
N ASP A 28 -5.63 14.04 6.47
CA ASP A 28 -5.33 14.80 5.26
C ASP A 28 -4.67 13.92 4.19
N LEU A 29 -5.25 12.75 3.95
CA LEU A 29 -4.83 11.84 2.89
C LEU A 29 -5.39 12.33 1.56
N GLU A 30 -4.52 12.63 0.60
CA GLU A 30 -4.91 12.95 -0.78
C GLU A 30 -4.26 11.95 -1.74
N ILE A 31 -5.09 11.22 -2.49
CA ILE A 31 -4.62 10.26 -3.50
C ILE A 31 -5.21 10.65 -4.84
N THR A 32 -4.35 10.91 -5.82
CA THR A 32 -4.75 11.18 -7.21
C THR A 32 -4.25 10.09 -8.15
N ILE A 33 -5.19 9.38 -8.74
CA ILE A 33 -4.97 8.28 -9.68
C ILE A 33 -5.23 8.82 -11.08
N ARG A 34 -4.26 8.63 -11.97
CA ARG A 34 -4.37 8.94 -13.40
C ARG A 34 -4.12 7.65 -14.18
N PRO A 35 -5.18 6.94 -14.62
CA PRO A 35 -5.02 5.76 -15.46
C PRO A 35 -4.35 6.17 -16.77
N LYS A 36 -3.27 5.48 -17.15
CA LYS A 36 -2.65 5.69 -18.45
C LYS A 36 -3.47 4.93 -19.48
N GLN A 37 -4.01 5.60 -20.49
CA GLN A 37 -4.64 4.90 -21.61
C GLN A 37 -3.55 4.28 -22.47
N THR A 38 -3.49 2.96 -22.51
CA THR A 38 -2.79 2.22 -23.57
C THR A 38 -3.74 2.12 -24.75
N ASN A 39 -3.35 2.67 -25.91
CA ASN A 39 -4.14 2.71 -27.14
C ASN A 39 -4.15 1.35 -27.89
N ASP A 40 -3.99 0.24 -27.16
CA ASP A 40 -4.05 -1.09 -27.76
C ASP A 40 -5.52 -1.49 -27.90
N GLN A 41 -5.92 -1.88 -29.12
CA GLN A 41 -7.29 -2.24 -29.51
C GLN A 41 -7.90 -3.44 -28.74
N ASN A 42 -7.18 -4.02 -27.77
CA ASN A 42 -7.68 -5.06 -26.88
C ASN A 42 -7.95 -4.46 -25.49
N ALA A 43 -9.13 -3.87 -25.33
CA ALA A 43 -9.60 -3.21 -24.10
C ALA A 43 -9.89 -4.17 -22.91
N THR A 44 -9.00 -5.13 -22.67
CA THR A 44 -8.96 -5.99 -21.48
C THR A 44 -7.76 -5.72 -20.57
N ASP A 45 -6.82 -4.87 -20.99
CA ASP A 45 -5.55 -4.69 -20.27
C ASP A 45 -5.57 -3.56 -19.23
N ALA A 46 -6.63 -2.73 -19.18
CA ALA A 46 -6.79 -1.73 -18.11
C ALA A 46 -7.00 -2.38 -16.73
N SER A 47 -7.51 -3.63 -16.68
CA SER A 47 -7.53 -4.41 -15.44
C SER A 47 -6.16 -4.94 -15.02
N PHE A 48 -5.20 -5.02 -15.95
CA PHE A 48 -3.90 -5.62 -15.71
C PHE A 48 -3.00 -4.73 -14.84
N GLU A 49 -2.99 -3.41 -15.04
CA GLU A 49 -2.16 -2.50 -14.24
C GLU A 49 -2.70 -2.25 -12.81
N LEU A 50 -4.01 -2.28 -12.58
CA LEU A 50 -4.55 -2.23 -11.22
C LEU A 50 -4.29 -3.53 -10.47
N SER A 51 -4.33 -4.68 -11.17
CA SER A 51 -4.04 -5.98 -10.56
C SER A 51 -2.59 -6.09 -10.07
N SER A 52 -1.63 -5.48 -10.77
CA SER A 52 -0.23 -5.46 -10.35
C SER A 52 -0.02 -4.61 -9.09
N MET A 53 -0.80 -3.53 -8.90
CA MET A 53 -0.79 -2.75 -7.67
C MET A 53 -1.26 -3.57 -6.46
N PHE A 54 -2.31 -4.38 -6.61
CA PHE A 54 -2.78 -5.27 -5.53
C PHE A 54 -1.82 -6.44 -5.26
N ASN A 55 -1.16 -6.95 -6.30
CA ASN A 55 -0.21 -8.06 -6.18
C ASN A 55 1.20 -7.64 -5.72
N SER A 56 1.45 -6.35 -5.52
CA SER A 56 2.77 -5.84 -5.08
C SER A 56 3.04 -5.98 -3.57
N MET A 57 2.09 -6.55 -2.81
CA MET A 57 2.28 -6.84 -1.38
C MET A 57 3.25 -8.02 -1.21
N ASN A 58 4.54 -7.73 -1.02
CA ASN A 58 5.52 -8.73 -0.61
C ASN A 58 5.23 -9.21 0.82
N THR A 59 5.39 -10.50 1.08
CA THR A 59 5.33 -11.05 2.44
C THR A 59 6.57 -10.63 3.23
N SER A 60 6.47 -10.57 4.56
CA SER A 60 7.63 -10.24 5.40
C SER A 60 8.80 -11.20 5.18
N MET A 61 8.52 -12.45 4.82
CA MET A 61 9.54 -13.45 4.50
C MET A 61 10.32 -13.09 3.22
N LEU A 62 9.63 -12.65 2.16
CA LEU A 62 10.28 -12.24 0.91
C LEU A 62 11.16 -11.00 1.13
N ILE A 63 10.64 -10.01 1.87
CA ILE A 63 11.40 -8.80 2.23
C ILE A 63 12.64 -9.19 3.05
N ALA A 64 12.49 -10.03 4.07
CA ALA A 64 13.61 -10.48 4.89
C ALA A 64 14.69 -11.21 4.08
N GLN A 65 14.29 -12.07 3.14
CA GLN A 65 15.23 -12.76 2.24
C GLN A 65 15.94 -11.78 1.28
N GLU A 66 15.25 -10.75 0.78
CA GLU A 66 15.85 -9.72 -0.07
C GLU A 66 16.87 -8.86 0.69
N CYS A 67 16.58 -8.48 1.93
CA CYS A 67 17.53 -7.77 2.80
C CYS A 67 18.81 -8.59 3.02
N LEU A 68 18.68 -9.88 3.29
CA LEU A 68 19.83 -10.77 3.53
C LEU A 68 20.68 -10.99 2.28
N LYS A 69 20.04 -11.11 1.11
CA LYS A 69 20.73 -11.23 -0.18
C LYS A 69 21.64 -10.03 -0.49
N ASN A 70 21.28 -8.86 0.02
CA ASN A 70 22.07 -7.63 -0.17
C ASN A 70 23.22 -7.49 0.86
N GLU A 71 23.22 -8.27 1.95
CA GLU A 71 24.16 -8.12 3.07
C GLU A 71 25.22 -9.22 3.17
N THR A 72 25.06 -10.44 2.60
CA THR A 72 26.10 -11.49 2.74
C THR A 72 26.03 -12.59 1.68
N GLU A 73 27.19 -12.96 1.11
CA GLU A 73 27.42 -14.18 0.30
C GLU A 73 27.48 -15.48 1.15
N GLU A 74 27.07 -15.45 2.42
CA GLU A 74 27.19 -16.60 3.32
C GLU A 74 25.82 -17.13 3.75
N ASP A 75 25.56 -18.40 3.39
CA ASP A 75 24.40 -19.27 3.73
C ASP A 75 24.20 -19.43 5.25
N THR A 76 23.96 -18.33 5.94
CA THR A 76 23.58 -18.34 7.34
C THR A 76 22.10 -18.66 7.43
N THR A 77 21.80 -19.95 7.65
CA THR A 77 20.44 -20.42 7.92
C THR A 77 20.01 -19.90 9.30
N TYR A 78 19.46 -18.68 9.37
CA TYR A 78 19.02 -18.08 10.62
C TYR A 78 17.77 -18.78 11.16
N GLN A 79 17.98 -19.67 12.14
CA GLN A 79 16.91 -20.33 12.87
C GLN A 79 16.01 -19.28 13.54
N GLY A 80 14.71 -19.31 13.24
CA GLY A 80 13.72 -18.39 13.82
C GLY A 80 13.36 -17.18 12.94
N LEU A 81 14.03 -16.98 11.80
CA LEU A 81 13.66 -15.93 10.84
C LEU A 81 12.24 -16.12 10.30
N GLU A 82 11.87 -17.37 9.98
CA GLU A 82 10.50 -17.72 9.57
C GLU A 82 9.48 -17.38 10.65
N THR A 83 9.78 -17.71 11.91
CA THR A 83 8.92 -17.39 13.06
C THR A 83 8.77 -15.88 13.24
N PHE A 84 9.86 -15.12 13.04
CA PHE A 84 9.84 -13.67 13.13
C PHE A 84 9.02 -13.04 11.99
N ALA A 85 9.24 -13.45 10.74
CA ALA A 85 8.47 -13.00 9.59
C ALA A 85 6.96 -13.30 9.77
N ALA A 86 6.63 -14.53 10.19
CA ALA A 86 5.24 -14.91 10.49
C ALA A 86 4.63 -14.06 11.63
N THR A 87 5.44 -13.67 12.62
CA THR A 87 4.99 -12.79 13.71
C THR A 87 4.70 -11.38 13.21
N ILE A 88 5.55 -10.82 12.34
CA ILE A 88 5.31 -9.53 11.70
C ILE A 88 4.03 -9.58 10.87
N ASP A 89 3.90 -10.59 10.00
CA ASP A 89 2.69 -10.77 9.17
C ASP A 89 1.43 -10.86 10.04
N SER A 90 1.49 -11.58 11.18
CA SER A 90 0.38 -11.67 12.13
C SER A 90 0.00 -10.32 12.74
N ILE A 91 0.98 -9.46 13.02
CA ILE A 91 0.74 -8.11 13.55
C ILE A 91 0.17 -7.20 12.46
N LEU A 92 0.73 -7.23 11.25
CA LEU A 92 0.27 -6.44 10.10
C LEU A 92 -1.15 -6.83 9.67
N ALA A 93 -1.55 -8.10 9.86
CA ALA A 93 -2.92 -8.55 9.63
C ALA A 93 -3.93 -7.97 10.64
N ARG A 94 -3.48 -7.36 11.75
CA ARG A 94 -4.32 -6.77 12.80
C ARG A 94 -4.10 -5.27 12.95
N VAL A 95 -4.10 -4.56 11.83
CA VAL A 95 -4.06 -3.09 11.82
C VAL A 95 -5.46 -2.56 11.53
N LYS A 96 -5.98 -1.69 12.41
CA LYS A 96 -7.19 -0.93 12.16
C LYS A 96 -6.81 0.46 11.70
N VAL A 97 -7.33 0.88 10.56
CA VAL A 97 -7.04 2.18 9.96
C VAL A 97 -8.24 3.10 10.10
N THR A 98 -8.02 4.31 10.59
CA THR A 98 -8.98 5.41 10.58
C THR A 98 -8.53 6.44 9.55
N LEU A 99 -9.39 6.74 8.59
CA LEU A 99 -9.17 7.78 7.59
C LEU A 99 -9.94 9.04 7.99
N ILE A 100 -9.25 10.18 8.04
CA ILE A 100 -9.79 11.47 8.49
C ILE A 100 -9.48 12.49 7.39
N ASP A 101 -10.50 13.21 6.94
CA ASP A 101 -10.36 14.23 5.89
C ASP A 101 -9.61 13.72 4.65
N THR A 102 -10.08 12.60 4.12
CA THR A 102 -9.44 11.93 2.98
C THR A 102 -10.09 12.34 1.66
N VAL A 103 -9.25 12.61 0.66
CA VAL A 103 -9.64 12.89 -0.72
C VAL A 103 -9.03 11.84 -1.64
N ILE A 104 -9.88 11.17 -2.41
CA ILE A 104 -9.45 10.25 -3.46
C ILE A 104 -9.95 10.81 -4.79
N ARG A 105 -9.04 11.08 -5.72
CA ARG A 105 -9.35 11.63 -7.03
C ARG A 105 -8.92 10.67 -8.15
N LEU A 106 -9.82 10.39 -9.07
CA LEU A 106 -9.55 9.68 -10.30
C LEU A 106 -9.65 10.67 -11.46
N GLU A 107 -8.52 11.02 -12.06
CA GLU A 107 -8.43 11.97 -13.17
C GLU A 107 -8.24 11.23 -14.49
N HIS A 108 -9.09 11.54 -15.46
CA HIS A 108 -8.97 11.11 -16.84
C HIS A 108 -8.72 12.31 -17.74
N LEU A 109 -7.53 12.36 -18.35
CA LEU A 109 -7.14 13.38 -19.32
C LEU A 109 -7.33 12.80 -20.72
N ILE A 110 -7.88 13.60 -21.64
CA ILE A 110 -7.99 13.24 -23.06
C ILE A 110 -6.71 13.73 -23.75
N ASP A 111 -6.03 12.86 -24.49
CA ASP A 111 -4.75 13.18 -25.12
C ASP A 111 -4.83 14.47 -25.96
N ASN A 112 -3.87 15.35 -25.71
CA ASN A 112 -3.61 16.59 -26.46
C ASN A 112 -4.63 17.74 -26.30
N ASN A 113 -5.50 17.70 -25.28
CA ASN A 113 -6.41 18.80 -24.96
C ASN A 113 -6.35 19.17 -23.47
N ASP A 114 -6.54 20.46 -23.15
CA ASP A 114 -6.54 20.98 -21.76
C ASP A 114 -7.84 20.62 -20.99
N HIS A 115 -8.55 19.60 -21.47
CA HIS A 115 -9.86 19.17 -20.98
C HIS A 115 -9.77 17.72 -20.50
N GLY A 116 -10.27 17.49 -19.29
CA GLY A 116 -10.35 16.17 -18.67
C GLY A 116 -11.54 16.09 -17.74
N VAL A 117 -11.83 14.88 -17.29
CA VAL A 117 -12.88 14.60 -16.31
C VAL A 117 -12.23 14.02 -15.06
N ALA A 118 -12.67 14.45 -13.89
CA ALA A 118 -12.22 13.90 -12.62
C ALA A 118 -13.40 13.45 -11.77
N LEU A 119 -13.27 12.27 -11.14
CA LEU A 119 -14.13 11.82 -10.06
C LEU A 119 -13.40 12.10 -8.75
N GLU A 120 -14.04 12.82 -7.83
CA GLU A 120 -13.49 13.09 -6.50
C GLU A 120 -14.40 12.50 -5.42
N ILE A 121 -13.81 11.70 -4.54
CA ILE A 121 -14.45 11.09 -3.38
C ILE A 121 -13.85 11.75 -2.14
N ARG A 122 -14.71 12.37 -1.32
CA ARG A 122 -14.31 12.99 -0.06
C ARG A 122 -14.88 12.19 1.10
N ILE A 123 -14.01 11.68 1.95
CA ILE A 123 -14.38 10.97 3.18
C ILE A 123 -14.16 11.94 4.33
N LYS A 124 -15.26 12.34 4.96
CA LYS A 124 -15.26 13.16 6.18
C LYS A 124 -15.42 12.27 7.41
N LYS A 125 -14.76 12.66 8.50
CA LYS A 125 -14.92 12.02 9.81
C LYS A 125 -16.11 12.63 10.54
#